data_AF-A0A250J4F2-F1
#
_entry.id   AF-A0A250J4F2-F1
#
_cell.length_a   1.000
_cell.length_b   1.000
_cell.length_c   1.000
_cell.angle_alpha   90.00
_cell.angle_beta   90.00
_cell.angle_gamma   90.00
#
_symmetry.space_group_name_H-M   'P 1'
#
loop_
_entity.id
_entity.type
_entity.pdbx_description
1 polymer ?
#
loop_
_entity_poly.entity_id
_entity_poly.type
_entity_poly.pdbx_seq_one_letter_code
_entity_poly.pdbx_strand_id
1 'polypeptide(L)'
;MKRYFGVIVLIVGIILAAVVTTRASSARALEAQRDADFARVQKDYLERVGWLRVNPDEKAYRQEVSSFFKAYFTQVDAHHDRYKLGKTYDAYLAELEKRGDKDDRVQDRKAFYEYTRQVFDQMREGKYEPLWTATDKGMRLDVVSADVVKVLDKPQVRLRLALWGAQREERSDGKVKKMVTSASFKTQWKLTDERGRLQGEMSAEDPSMKVDFPERFIAEFPPQMVLGHYDMDLVPNEVKKMEISFQVSSRAASGGDATASYVWKLEVPSEWRLGAGEKWEGAEVTERPEEEIDPAKAARK
;
A
#
# COMPACT_ATOMS: atom_id res chain seq x y z
N MET A 1 -33.15 -62.05 14.55
CA MET A 1 -32.90 -60.78 13.82
C MET A 1 -32.59 -59.58 14.73
N LYS A 2 -33.32 -59.32 15.83
CA LYS A 2 -33.07 -58.14 16.70
C LYS A 2 -31.68 -58.06 17.36
N ARG A 3 -31.03 -59.19 17.68
CA ARG A 3 -29.69 -59.21 18.32
C ARG A 3 -28.53 -58.86 17.39
N TYR A 4 -28.63 -59.17 16.09
CA TYR A 4 -27.60 -58.83 15.11
C TYR A 4 -27.73 -57.41 14.57
N PHE A 5 -28.94 -56.85 14.60
CA PHE A 5 -29.20 -55.47 14.15
C PHE A 5 -28.44 -54.43 14.98
N GLY A 6 -28.39 -54.59 16.32
CA GLY A 6 -27.64 -53.68 17.20
C GLY A 6 -26.12 -53.71 16.94
N VAL A 7 -25.56 -54.87 16.64
CA VAL A 7 -24.13 -55.04 16.31
C VAL A 7 -23.81 -54.43 14.95
N ILE A 8 -24.68 -54.62 13.95
CA ILE A 8 -24.53 -54.02 12.62
C ILE A 8 -24.58 -52.49 12.70
N VAL A 9 -25.53 -51.92 13.45
CA VAL A 9 -25.62 -50.45 13.64
C VAL A 9 -24.37 -49.89 14.33
N LEU A 10 -23.83 -50.60 15.33
CA LEU A 10 -22.61 -50.19 16.02
C LEU A 10 -21.38 -50.20 15.08
N ILE A 11 -21.22 -51.26 14.27
CA ILE A 11 -20.13 -51.37 13.30
C ILE A 11 -20.23 -50.26 12.24
N VAL A 12 -21.44 -50.01 11.72
CA VAL A 12 -21.69 -48.91 10.78
C VAL A 12 -21.36 -47.57 11.43
N GLY A 13 -21.75 -47.35 12.70
CA GLY A 13 -21.41 -46.14 13.45
C GLY A 13 -19.91 -45.92 13.62
N ILE A 14 -19.15 -46.98 13.93
CA ILE A 14 -17.68 -46.91 14.07
C ILE A 14 -17.01 -46.62 12.72
N ILE A 15 -17.46 -47.27 11.64
CA ILE A 15 -16.93 -47.02 10.29
C ILE A 15 -17.22 -45.58 9.87
N LEU A 16 -18.43 -45.08 10.10
CA LEU A 16 -18.79 -43.69 9.80
C LEU A 16 -17.95 -42.70 10.63
N ALA A 17 -17.76 -42.95 11.93
CA ALA A 17 -16.93 -42.12 12.80
C ALA A 17 -15.45 -42.11 12.35
N ALA A 18 -14.91 -43.26 11.95
CA ALA A 18 -13.55 -43.39 11.41
C ALA A 18 -13.41 -42.65 10.07
N VAL A 19 -14.39 -42.75 9.17
CA VAL A 19 -14.39 -42.03 7.88
C VAL A 19 -14.50 -40.51 8.09
N VAL A 20 -15.35 -40.06 9.02
CA VAL A 20 -15.48 -38.61 9.32
C VAL A 20 -14.20 -38.07 9.94
N THR A 21 -13.59 -38.82 10.87
CA THR A 21 -12.37 -38.41 11.56
C THR A 21 -11.17 -38.40 10.60
N THR A 22 -11.03 -39.43 9.76
CA THR A 22 -9.99 -39.45 8.71
C THR A 22 -10.18 -38.31 7.72
N ARG A 23 -11.41 -38.07 7.21
CA ARG A 23 -11.68 -36.92 6.33
C ARG A 23 -11.37 -35.58 6.98
N ALA A 24 -11.76 -35.37 8.23
CA ALA A 24 -11.46 -34.15 8.97
C ALA A 24 -9.95 -33.98 9.19
N SER A 25 -9.23 -35.06 9.51
CA SER A 25 -7.77 -35.02 9.67
C SER A 25 -7.04 -34.75 8.35
N SER A 26 -7.47 -35.37 7.25
CA SER A 26 -6.92 -35.15 5.92
C SER A 26 -7.21 -33.73 5.43
N ALA A 27 -8.39 -33.18 5.72
CA ALA A 27 -8.72 -31.81 5.39
C ALA A 27 -7.83 -30.82 6.16
N ARG A 28 -7.62 -31.03 7.47
CA ARG A 28 -6.68 -30.22 8.27
C ARG A 28 -5.24 -30.34 7.79
N ALA A 29 -4.81 -31.54 7.41
CA ALA A 29 -3.47 -31.76 6.86
C ALA A 29 -3.28 -31.03 5.53
N LEU A 30 -4.28 -31.09 4.64
CA LEU A 30 -4.27 -30.37 3.36
C LEU A 30 -4.25 -28.85 3.57
N GLU A 31 -5.03 -28.35 4.53
CA GLU A 31 -5.04 -26.93 4.90
C GLU A 31 -3.67 -26.48 5.45
N ALA A 32 -3.08 -27.23 6.37
CA ALA A 32 -1.75 -26.94 6.89
C ALA A 32 -0.68 -26.96 5.78
N GLN A 33 -0.79 -27.90 4.82
CA GLN A 33 0.11 -27.98 3.68
C GLN A 33 -0.05 -26.78 2.74
N ARG A 34 -1.28 -26.34 2.51
CA ARG A 34 -1.60 -25.12 1.74
C ARG A 34 -0.95 -23.92 2.40
N ASP A 35 -1.21 -23.70 3.67
CA ASP A 35 -0.73 -22.51 4.38
C ASP A 35 0.81 -22.49 4.45
N ALA A 36 1.44 -23.65 4.67
CA ALA A 36 2.90 -23.79 4.64
C ALA A 36 3.51 -23.51 3.27
N ASP A 37 2.89 -23.97 2.18
CA ASP A 37 3.37 -23.69 0.82
C ASP A 37 3.21 -22.21 0.46
N PHE A 38 2.11 -21.57 0.87
CA PHE A 38 1.94 -20.13 0.64
C PHE A 38 2.95 -19.30 1.47
N ALA A 39 3.18 -19.68 2.73
CA ALA A 39 4.20 -19.05 3.57
C ALA A 39 5.61 -19.17 2.95
N ARG A 40 5.92 -20.30 2.27
CA ARG A 40 7.16 -20.44 1.50
C ARG A 40 7.22 -19.43 0.35
N VAL A 41 6.15 -19.26 -0.43
CA VAL A 41 6.11 -18.26 -1.51
C VAL A 41 6.36 -16.85 -0.98
N GLN A 42 5.74 -16.49 0.14
CA GLN A 42 5.97 -15.19 0.79
C GLN A 42 7.42 -15.05 1.30
N LYS A 43 7.99 -16.10 1.87
CA LYS A 43 9.39 -16.11 2.31
C LYS A 43 10.36 -15.90 1.13
N ASP A 44 10.17 -16.65 0.04
CA ASP A 44 11.01 -16.55 -1.16
C ASP A 44 10.95 -15.13 -1.76
N TYR A 45 9.79 -14.47 -1.69
CA TYR A 45 9.65 -13.04 -2.02
C TYR A 45 10.48 -12.16 -1.09
N LEU A 46 10.33 -12.31 0.22
CA LEU A 46 10.99 -11.48 1.23
C LEU A 46 12.52 -11.58 1.20
N GLU A 47 13.06 -12.75 0.84
CA GLU A 47 14.50 -12.94 0.65
C GLU A 47 15.05 -12.16 -0.55
N ARG A 48 14.22 -11.92 -1.57
CA ARG A 48 14.63 -11.27 -2.83
C ARG A 48 14.33 -9.77 -2.85
N VAL A 49 13.22 -9.35 -2.25
CA VAL A 49 12.75 -7.95 -2.28
C VAL A 49 13.77 -6.99 -1.67
N GLY A 50 14.59 -7.47 -0.72
CA GLY A 50 15.63 -6.67 -0.09
C GLY A 50 16.57 -6.00 -1.10
N TRP A 51 17.06 -6.76 -2.10
CA TRP A 51 17.98 -6.27 -3.12
C TRP A 51 17.34 -5.25 -4.06
N LEU A 52 16.11 -5.51 -4.50
CA LEU A 52 15.37 -4.61 -5.37
C LEU A 52 15.05 -3.28 -4.66
N ARG A 53 14.61 -3.37 -3.40
CA ARG A 53 14.23 -2.22 -2.57
C ARG A 53 15.38 -1.24 -2.40
N VAL A 54 16.59 -1.72 -2.12
CA VAL A 54 17.76 -0.87 -1.83
C VAL A 54 18.51 -0.38 -3.07
N ASN A 55 18.06 -0.68 -4.29
CA ASN A 55 18.75 -0.28 -5.52
C ASN A 55 18.67 1.25 -5.77
N PRO A 56 19.74 2.04 -5.60
CA PRO A 56 19.64 3.48 -5.76
C PRO A 56 19.46 3.92 -7.22
N ASP A 57 19.74 3.05 -8.20
CA ASP A 57 19.51 3.33 -9.62
C ASP A 57 18.03 3.17 -9.96
N GLU A 58 17.34 4.31 -10.06
CA GLU A 58 15.92 4.40 -10.42
C GLU A 58 15.61 3.75 -11.78
N LYS A 59 16.48 3.91 -12.78
CA LYS A 59 16.24 3.36 -14.11
C LYS A 59 16.35 1.84 -14.09
N ALA A 60 17.39 1.30 -13.45
CA ALA A 60 17.55 -0.13 -13.27
C ALA A 60 16.38 -0.73 -12.48
N TYR A 61 15.98 -0.08 -11.37
CA TYR A 61 14.82 -0.50 -10.58
C TYR A 61 13.53 -0.60 -11.41
N ARG A 62 13.20 0.43 -12.20
CA ARG A 62 11.99 0.42 -13.04
C ARG A 62 12.01 -0.69 -14.10
N GLN A 63 13.18 -1.03 -14.64
CA GLN A 63 13.32 -2.12 -15.61
C GLN A 63 13.13 -3.51 -14.96
N GLU A 64 13.51 -3.65 -13.68
CA GLU A 64 13.49 -4.93 -12.98
C GLU A 64 12.19 -5.20 -12.22
N VAL A 65 11.50 -4.17 -11.71
CA VAL A 65 10.35 -4.33 -10.80
C VAL A 65 9.20 -5.15 -11.39
N SER A 66 8.88 -4.94 -12.67
CA SER A 66 7.83 -5.72 -13.35
C SER A 66 8.20 -7.19 -13.48
N SER A 67 9.46 -7.49 -13.84
CA SER A 67 9.97 -8.86 -13.92
C SER A 67 10.00 -9.54 -12.55
N PHE A 68 10.36 -8.79 -11.51
CA PHE A 68 10.33 -9.27 -10.13
C PHE A 68 8.93 -9.67 -9.69
N PHE A 69 7.92 -8.82 -9.92
CA PHE A 69 6.54 -9.16 -9.60
C PHE A 69 6.01 -10.32 -10.43
N LYS A 70 6.34 -10.38 -11.73
CA LYS A 70 5.97 -11.53 -12.58
C LYS A 70 6.48 -12.85 -11.99
N ALA A 71 7.72 -12.87 -11.49
CA ALA A 71 8.28 -14.06 -10.86
C ALA A 71 7.54 -14.45 -9.57
N TYR A 72 7.15 -13.47 -8.74
CA TYR A 72 6.32 -13.71 -7.56
C TYR A 72 4.94 -14.28 -7.94
N PHE A 73 4.22 -13.63 -8.85
CA PHE A 73 2.87 -14.06 -9.23
C PHE A 73 2.85 -15.39 -9.98
N THR A 74 3.93 -15.77 -10.66
CA THR A 74 4.09 -17.13 -11.20
C THR A 74 4.05 -18.18 -10.08
N GLN A 75 4.67 -17.90 -8.92
CA GLN A 75 4.63 -18.82 -7.78
C GLN A 75 3.25 -18.82 -7.09
N VAL A 76 2.60 -17.66 -7.00
CA VAL A 76 1.22 -17.55 -6.50
C VAL A 76 0.25 -18.34 -7.37
N ASP A 77 0.34 -18.21 -8.70
CA ASP A 77 -0.51 -18.94 -9.62
C ASP A 77 -0.26 -20.45 -9.53
N ALA A 78 0.99 -20.89 -9.39
CA ALA A 78 1.34 -22.29 -9.17
C ALA A 78 0.78 -22.84 -7.85
N HIS A 79 0.79 -22.02 -6.78
CA HIS A 79 0.15 -22.35 -5.50
C HIS A 79 -1.36 -22.52 -5.67
N HIS A 80 -2.02 -21.56 -6.33
CA HIS A 80 -3.46 -21.60 -6.61
C HIS A 80 -3.85 -22.83 -7.42
N ASP A 81 -3.10 -23.16 -8.48
CA ASP A 81 -3.36 -24.32 -9.32
C ASP A 81 -3.19 -25.64 -8.54
N ARG A 82 -2.15 -25.74 -7.69
CA ARG A 82 -1.89 -26.92 -6.85
C ARG A 82 -3.05 -27.22 -5.89
N TYR A 83 -3.63 -26.18 -5.28
CA TYR A 83 -4.69 -26.33 -4.28
C TYR A 83 -6.10 -26.03 -4.81
N LYS A 84 -6.25 -25.84 -6.14
CA LYS A 84 -7.51 -25.55 -6.83
C LYS A 84 -8.26 -24.35 -6.24
N LEU A 85 -7.51 -23.30 -5.92
CA LEU A 85 -8.05 -22.05 -5.38
C LEU A 85 -8.65 -21.19 -6.51
N GLY A 86 -9.59 -20.31 -6.15
CA GLY A 86 -10.17 -19.35 -7.08
C GLY A 86 -9.22 -18.19 -7.36
N LYS A 87 -9.15 -17.75 -8.61
CA LYS A 87 -8.25 -16.67 -9.08
C LYS A 87 -8.90 -15.27 -9.08
N THR A 88 -10.07 -15.13 -8.45
CA THR A 88 -10.79 -13.86 -8.41
C THR A 88 -10.32 -12.95 -7.28
N TYR A 89 -9.70 -13.48 -6.22
CA TYR A 89 -9.18 -12.74 -5.05
C TYR A 89 -10.21 -11.87 -4.30
N ASP A 90 -11.51 -12.03 -4.57
CA ASP A 90 -12.60 -11.25 -3.95
C ASP A 90 -13.11 -11.83 -2.61
N ALA A 91 -12.32 -12.71 -1.97
CA ALA A 91 -12.72 -13.40 -0.75
C ALA A 91 -13.11 -12.42 0.37
N TYR A 92 -12.41 -11.27 0.45
CA TYR A 92 -12.71 -10.21 1.41
C TYR A 92 -14.07 -9.55 1.16
N LEU A 93 -14.43 -9.29 -0.10
CA LEU A 93 -15.75 -8.73 -0.44
C LEU A 93 -16.87 -9.71 -0.07
N ALA A 94 -16.70 -11.00 -0.38
CA ALA A 94 -17.65 -12.03 0.00
C ALA A 94 -17.80 -12.15 1.54
N GLU A 95 -16.72 -11.94 2.29
CA GLU A 95 -16.78 -11.89 3.75
C GLU A 95 -17.51 -10.64 4.26
N LEU A 96 -17.25 -9.47 3.68
CA LEU A 96 -17.96 -8.24 4.01
C LEU A 96 -19.47 -8.36 3.76
N GLU A 97 -19.87 -8.92 2.62
CA GLU A 97 -21.27 -9.13 2.28
C GLU A 97 -21.96 -10.06 3.29
N LYS A 98 -21.29 -11.14 3.73
CA LYS A 98 -21.82 -12.05 4.76
C LYS A 98 -22.01 -11.38 6.12
N ARG A 99 -21.22 -10.34 6.44
CA ARG A 99 -21.36 -9.57 7.69
C ARG A 99 -22.54 -8.59 7.64
N GLY A 100 -23.03 -8.23 6.45
CA GLY A 100 -24.18 -7.36 6.21
C GLY A 100 -23.94 -5.88 6.58
N ASP A 101 -24.95 -5.04 6.36
CA ASP A 101 -24.93 -3.58 6.60
C ASP A 101 -24.92 -3.16 8.09
N LYS A 102 -24.51 -4.05 9.00
CA LYS A 102 -24.39 -3.73 10.43
C LYS A 102 -23.10 -2.97 10.79
N ASP A 103 -22.25 -2.70 9.79
CA ASP A 103 -21.01 -1.97 9.95
C ASP A 103 -21.12 -0.64 9.18
N ASP A 104 -21.22 0.47 9.91
CA ASP A 104 -21.30 1.83 9.35
C ASP A 104 -20.08 2.17 8.46
N ARG A 105 -19.04 1.34 8.49
CA ARG A 105 -17.80 1.49 7.73
C ARG A 105 -17.70 0.57 6.51
N VAL A 106 -18.78 -0.07 6.08
CA VAL A 106 -18.76 -0.95 4.88
C VAL A 106 -18.24 -0.20 3.65
N GLN A 107 -18.66 1.04 3.44
CA GLN A 107 -18.22 1.84 2.29
C GLN A 107 -16.73 2.17 2.36
N ASP A 108 -16.22 2.60 3.52
CA ASP A 108 -14.79 2.79 3.72
C ASP A 108 -14.01 1.51 3.42
N ARG A 109 -14.45 0.37 3.96
CA ARG A 109 -13.76 -0.92 3.77
C ARG A 109 -13.74 -1.35 2.31
N LYS A 110 -14.80 -1.07 1.56
CA LYS A 110 -14.86 -1.30 0.11
C LYS A 110 -13.88 -0.39 -0.62
N ALA A 111 -13.82 0.89 -0.29
CA ALA A 111 -12.85 1.82 -0.89
C ALA A 111 -11.39 1.40 -0.63
N PHE A 112 -11.07 0.94 0.58
CA PHE A 112 -9.74 0.41 0.91
C PHE A 112 -9.42 -0.87 0.12
N TYR A 113 -10.41 -1.76 -0.02
CA TYR A 113 -10.28 -2.96 -0.85
C TYR A 113 -10.03 -2.60 -2.32
N GLU A 114 -10.85 -1.71 -2.90
CA GLU A 114 -10.75 -1.29 -4.29
C GLU A 114 -9.40 -0.65 -4.61
N TYR A 115 -8.90 0.21 -3.72
CA TYR A 115 -7.57 0.79 -3.89
C TYR A 115 -6.47 -0.27 -3.82
N THR A 116 -6.55 -1.18 -2.83
CA THR A 116 -5.61 -2.30 -2.71
C THR A 116 -5.65 -3.18 -3.94
N ARG A 117 -6.84 -3.45 -4.46
CA ARG A 117 -7.09 -4.29 -5.62
C ARG A 117 -6.50 -3.69 -6.88
N GLN A 118 -6.71 -2.39 -7.09
CA GLN A 118 -6.15 -1.68 -8.23
C GLN A 118 -4.62 -1.83 -8.28
N VAL A 119 -3.94 -1.62 -7.15
CA VAL A 119 -2.48 -1.74 -7.07
C VAL A 119 -2.04 -3.21 -7.25
N PHE A 120 -2.76 -4.16 -6.65
CA PHE A 120 -2.51 -5.58 -6.82
C PHE A 120 -2.56 -6.01 -8.29
N ASP A 121 -3.61 -5.61 -9.01
CA ASP A 121 -3.77 -5.94 -10.42
C ASP A 121 -2.67 -5.32 -11.27
N GLN A 122 -2.27 -4.07 -10.99
CA GLN A 122 -1.11 -3.45 -11.67
C GLN A 122 0.17 -4.28 -11.50
N MET A 123 0.46 -4.76 -10.29
CA MET A 123 1.65 -5.60 -10.03
C MET A 123 1.54 -6.95 -10.72
N ARG A 124 0.36 -7.60 -10.65
CA ARG A 124 0.09 -8.91 -11.25
C ARG A 124 0.17 -8.88 -12.77
N GLU A 125 -0.37 -7.83 -13.39
CA GLU A 125 -0.40 -7.65 -14.83
C GLU A 125 0.91 -7.09 -15.40
N GLY A 126 1.91 -6.82 -14.54
CA GLY A 126 3.20 -6.24 -14.94
C GLY A 126 3.11 -4.77 -15.37
N LYS A 127 2.02 -4.07 -15.02
CA LYS A 127 1.76 -2.65 -15.28
C LYS A 127 2.20 -1.73 -14.14
N TYR A 128 2.77 -2.30 -13.07
CA TYR A 128 3.34 -1.51 -11.98
C TYR A 128 4.62 -0.82 -12.44
N GLU A 129 4.50 0.46 -12.76
CA GLU A 129 5.58 1.30 -13.26
C GLU A 129 5.53 2.66 -12.53
N PRO A 130 6.32 2.86 -11.47
CA PRO A 130 6.23 4.09 -10.69
C PRO A 130 6.73 5.31 -11.46
N LEU A 131 6.00 6.42 -11.34
CA LEU A 131 6.34 7.71 -11.95
C LEU A 131 7.62 8.29 -11.37
N TRP A 132 7.81 8.15 -10.05
CA TRP A 132 9.01 8.54 -9.31
C TRP A 132 9.31 7.48 -8.26
N THR A 133 10.59 7.21 -8.03
CA THR A 133 10.99 6.22 -7.02
C THR A 133 12.34 6.57 -6.41
N ALA A 134 12.48 6.32 -5.12
CA ALA A 134 13.71 6.54 -4.40
C ALA A 134 13.82 5.58 -3.20
N THR A 135 15.04 5.31 -2.76
CA THR A 135 15.31 4.49 -1.58
C THR A 135 16.17 5.24 -0.59
N ASP A 136 15.84 5.10 0.69
CA ASP A 136 16.64 5.58 1.81
C ASP A 136 16.40 4.72 3.05
N LYS A 137 17.44 4.54 3.87
CA LYS A 137 17.43 3.71 5.10
C LYS A 137 16.76 2.33 4.95
N GLY A 138 16.93 1.71 3.78
CA GLY A 138 16.36 0.41 3.48
C GLY A 138 14.86 0.45 3.18
N MET A 139 14.20 1.60 3.16
CA MET A 139 12.84 1.76 2.65
C MET A 139 12.90 2.23 1.19
N ARG A 140 11.85 1.93 0.42
CA ARG A 140 11.65 2.51 -0.91
C ARG A 140 10.29 3.16 -0.97
N LEU A 141 10.23 4.39 -1.45
CA LEU A 141 9.00 5.09 -1.72
C LEU A 141 8.82 5.22 -3.22
N ASP A 142 7.72 4.66 -3.70
CA ASP A 142 7.25 4.78 -5.07
C ASP A 142 6.06 5.73 -5.11
N VAL A 143 6.13 6.75 -5.96
CA VAL A 143 4.94 7.49 -6.40
C VAL A 143 4.46 6.84 -7.68
N VAL A 144 3.37 6.08 -7.57
CA VAL A 144 2.86 5.20 -8.63
C VAL A 144 2.11 6.01 -9.68
N SER A 145 1.31 6.98 -9.25
CA SER A 145 0.60 7.88 -10.16
C SER A 145 0.36 9.25 -9.52
N ALA A 146 0.09 10.24 -10.36
CA ALA A 146 -0.12 11.62 -9.96
C ALA A 146 -1.17 12.25 -10.88
N ASP A 147 -2.44 11.99 -10.57
CA ASP A 147 -3.58 12.26 -11.47
C ASP A 147 -4.49 13.33 -10.89
N VAL A 148 -5.04 14.20 -11.75
CA VAL A 148 -6.11 15.13 -11.32
C VAL A 148 -7.42 14.36 -11.21
N VAL A 149 -8.00 14.35 -10.01
CA VAL A 149 -9.25 13.68 -9.68
C VAL A 149 -10.22 14.66 -9.04
N LYS A 150 -11.52 14.34 -9.11
CA LYS A 150 -12.57 15.11 -8.43
C LYS A 150 -12.84 14.49 -7.07
N VAL A 151 -12.59 15.23 -5.99
CA VAL A 151 -12.89 14.82 -4.60
C VAL A 151 -13.87 15.82 -4.03
N LEU A 152 -15.06 15.35 -3.61
CA LEU A 152 -16.14 16.23 -3.12
C LEU A 152 -16.43 17.40 -4.07
N ASP A 153 -16.49 17.11 -5.36
CA ASP A 153 -16.66 18.07 -6.46
C ASP A 153 -15.53 19.10 -6.68
N LYS A 154 -14.44 19.04 -5.92
CA LYS A 154 -13.24 19.88 -6.10
C LYS A 154 -12.15 19.11 -6.86
N PRO A 155 -11.50 19.72 -7.88
CA PRO A 155 -10.34 19.12 -8.52
C PRO A 155 -9.13 19.12 -7.56
N GLN A 156 -8.50 17.96 -7.40
CA GLN A 156 -7.32 17.76 -6.58
C GLN A 156 -6.33 16.84 -7.32
N VAL A 157 -5.03 17.02 -7.08
CA VAL A 157 -4.00 16.10 -7.54
C VAL A 157 -3.88 14.95 -6.56
N ARG A 158 -4.23 13.74 -6.99
CA ARG A 158 -4.06 12.52 -6.20
C ARG A 158 -2.71 11.89 -6.48
N LEU A 159 -1.83 11.95 -5.49
CA LEU A 159 -0.53 11.27 -5.51
C LEU A 159 -0.68 9.89 -4.88
N ARG A 160 -0.65 8.82 -5.68
CA ARG A 160 -0.71 7.43 -5.19
C ARG A 160 0.70 6.95 -4.85
N LEU A 161 0.84 6.33 -3.68
CA LEU A 161 2.09 5.93 -3.08
C LEU A 161 2.11 4.44 -2.77
N ALA A 162 3.29 3.84 -2.90
CA ALA A 162 3.61 2.54 -2.35
C ALA A 162 4.95 2.64 -1.61
N LEU A 163 4.91 2.44 -0.29
CA LEU A 163 6.08 2.36 0.56
C LEU A 163 6.43 0.90 0.80
N TRP A 164 7.67 0.54 0.51
CA TRP A 164 8.18 -0.82 0.63
C TRP A 164 9.10 -0.92 1.82
N GLY A 165 8.91 -2.01 2.58
CA GLY A 165 9.86 -2.41 3.59
C GLY A 165 9.83 -1.59 4.88
N ALA A 166 8.70 -0.92 5.12
CA ALA A 166 8.36 -0.41 6.43
C ALA A 166 8.23 -1.56 7.43
N GLN A 167 8.76 -1.34 8.64
CA GLN A 167 8.70 -2.31 9.73
C GLN A 167 7.25 -2.46 10.22
N ARG A 168 6.86 -3.72 10.47
CA ARG A 168 5.55 -4.05 11.02
C ARG A 168 5.71 -4.64 12.40
N GLU A 169 4.74 -4.36 13.25
CA GLU A 169 4.64 -4.93 14.58
C GLU A 169 3.27 -5.56 14.77
N GLU A 170 3.26 -6.70 15.45
CA GLU A 170 2.03 -7.30 15.93
C GLU A 170 1.64 -6.60 17.24
N ARG A 171 0.66 -5.69 17.18
CA ARG A 171 0.09 -5.09 18.39
C ARG A 171 -1.05 -5.95 18.90
N SER A 172 -1.04 -6.26 20.20
CA SER A 172 -2.16 -6.90 20.87
C SER A 172 -2.92 -5.87 21.70
N ASP A 173 -4.22 -5.74 21.46
CA ASP A 173 -5.13 -4.90 22.26
C ASP A 173 -5.87 -5.75 23.33
N GLY A 174 -5.20 -6.77 23.88
CA GLY A 174 -5.74 -7.70 24.88
C GLY A 174 -6.80 -8.70 24.37
N LYS A 175 -7.54 -8.39 23.30
CA LYS A 175 -8.56 -9.28 22.69
C LYS A 175 -8.24 -9.70 21.25
N VAL A 176 -7.52 -8.85 20.51
CA VAL A 176 -7.21 -9.08 19.09
C VAL A 176 -5.75 -8.71 18.85
N LYS A 177 -5.04 -9.57 18.13
CA LYS A 177 -3.73 -9.25 17.57
C LYS A 177 -3.93 -8.62 16.20
N LYS A 178 -3.33 -7.45 15.99
CA LYS A 178 -3.41 -6.71 14.74
C LYS A 178 -2.00 -6.40 14.26
N MET A 179 -1.70 -6.74 13.03
CA MET A 179 -0.52 -6.21 12.35
C MET A 179 -0.73 -4.73 12.09
N VAL A 180 0.17 -3.91 12.63
CA VAL A 180 0.21 -2.48 12.40
C VAL A 180 1.57 -2.15 11.81
N THR A 181 1.58 -1.42 10.70
CA THR A 181 2.82 -0.85 10.20
C THR A 181 3.08 0.44 10.95
N SER A 182 4.27 0.59 11.50
CA SER A 182 4.68 1.78 12.25
C SER A 182 5.12 2.93 11.34
N ALA A 183 4.61 2.98 10.10
CA ALA A 183 4.96 4.01 9.14
C ALA A 183 4.11 5.27 9.39
N SER A 184 4.78 6.36 9.74
CA SER A 184 4.21 7.70 9.73
C SER A 184 4.88 8.56 8.68
N PHE A 185 4.08 9.42 8.05
CA PHE A 185 4.56 10.32 7.01
C PHE A 185 4.51 11.77 7.47
N LYS A 186 5.48 12.55 7.01
CA LYS A 186 5.43 14.01 6.97
C LYS A 186 5.81 14.44 5.58
N THR A 187 4.91 15.13 4.91
CA THR A 187 5.05 15.54 3.52
C THR A 187 5.02 17.05 3.43
N GLN A 188 5.92 17.63 2.62
CA GLN A 188 5.95 19.06 2.36
C GLN A 188 6.11 19.31 0.87
N TRP A 189 5.31 20.23 0.34
CA TRP A 189 5.41 20.74 -1.02
C TRP A 189 5.84 22.20 -0.96
N LYS A 190 6.99 22.52 -1.55
CA LYS A 190 7.49 23.89 -1.70
C LYS A 190 7.23 24.36 -3.12
N LEU A 191 6.49 25.46 -3.27
CA LEU A 191 5.99 25.94 -4.54
C LEU A 191 6.75 27.21 -4.96
N THR A 192 7.40 27.18 -6.12
CA THR A 192 8.18 28.33 -6.61
C THR A 192 7.82 28.72 -8.04
N ASP A 193 8.08 29.98 -8.38
CA ASP A 193 8.01 30.45 -9.77
C ASP A 193 9.23 29.99 -10.59
N GLU A 194 9.32 30.43 -11.85
CA GLU A 194 10.44 30.09 -12.75
C GLU A 194 11.80 30.56 -12.21
N ARG A 195 11.81 31.70 -11.51
CA ARG A 195 13.00 32.36 -10.95
C ARG A 195 13.40 31.78 -9.59
N GLY A 196 12.62 30.83 -9.07
CA GLY A 196 12.85 30.21 -7.77
C GLY A 196 12.32 31.01 -6.59
N ARG A 197 11.47 32.02 -6.84
CA ARG A 197 10.81 32.78 -5.78
C ARG A 197 9.73 31.92 -5.13
N LEU A 198 9.71 31.85 -3.81
CA LEU A 198 8.70 31.13 -3.05
C LEU A 198 7.31 31.77 -3.25
N GLN A 199 6.35 30.96 -3.69
CA GLN A 199 4.95 31.35 -3.88
C GLN A 199 4.03 30.76 -2.79
N GLY A 200 4.41 29.61 -2.23
CA GLY A 200 3.64 28.96 -1.18
C GLY A 200 4.28 27.67 -0.69
N GLU A 201 3.75 27.15 0.40
CA GLU A 201 4.12 25.85 0.96
C GLU A 201 2.83 25.11 1.35
N MET A 202 2.83 23.81 1.17
CA MET A 202 1.80 22.91 1.69
C MET A 202 2.48 21.85 2.54
N SER A 203 1.77 21.35 3.55
CA SER A 203 2.23 20.23 4.35
C SER A 203 1.09 19.29 4.68
N ALA A 204 1.40 18.01 4.76
CA ALA A 204 0.48 16.97 5.22
C ALA A 204 1.23 16.00 6.14
N GLU A 205 0.49 15.36 7.03
CA GLU A 205 1.00 14.23 7.82
C GLU A 205 0.80 12.93 7.04
N ASP A 206 0.07 11.96 7.60
CA ASP A 206 -0.23 10.71 6.93
C ASP A 206 -1.08 10.89 5.66
N PRO A 207 -0.97 9.97 4.68
CA PRO A 207 -1.82 9.95 3.50
C PRO A 207 -3.32 9.99 3.83
N SER A 208 -4.11 10.70 3.02
CA SER A 208 -5.57 10.82 3.13
C SER A 208 -6.26 9.46 3.24
N MET A 209 -5.74 8.46 2.53
CA MET A 209 -6.01 7.04 2.78
C MET A 209 -4.69 6.30 2.93
N LYS A 210 -4.55 5.51 4.01
CA LYS A 210 -3.37 4.68 4.27
C LYS A 210 -3.78 3.23 4.53
N VAL A 211 -3.20 2.31 3.76
CA VAL A 211 -3.38 0.87 3.88
C VAL A 211 -2.08 0.25 4.42
N ASP A 212 -1.99 0.12 5.74
CA ASP A 212 -0.80 -0.43 6.40
C ASP A 212 -0.57 -1.92 6.14
N PHE A 213 -1.64 -2.67 5.90
CA PHE A 213 -1.62 -4.13 5.73
C PHE A 213 -2.53 -4.56 4.56
N PRO A 214 -2.08 -4.36 3.30
CA PRO A 214 -2.81 -4.78 2.10
C PRO A 214 -3.21 -6.27 2.09
N GLU A 215 -2.40 -7.13 2.69
CA GLU A 215 -2.59 -8.58 2.71
C GLU A 215 -3.84 -8.99 3.50
N ARG A 216 -4.40 -8.09 4.33
CA ARG A 216 -5.71 -8.27 4.95
C ARG A 216 -6.85 -8.34 3.93
N PHE A 217 -6.71 -7.59 2.85
CA PHE A 217 -7.73 -7.46 1.81
C PHE A 217 -7.54 -8.52 0.72
N ILE A 218 -6.28 -8.78 0.35
CA ILE A 218 -5.88 -9.78 -0.64
C ILE A 218 -4.70 -10.55 -0.08
N ALA A 219 -4.90 -11.79 0.36
CA ALA A 219 -3.86 -12.57 1.07
C ALA A 219 -2.57 -12.73 0.25
N GLU A 220 -2.70 -12.79 -1.07
CA GLU A 220 -1.63 -12.93 -2.06
C GLU A 220 -0.90 -11.61 -2.38
N PHE A 221 -1.32 -10.49 -1.80
CA PHE A 221 -0.66 -9.21 -2.02
C PHE A 221 0.82 -9.30 -1.59
N PRO A 222 1.76 -8.75 -2.39
CA PRO A 222 3.18 -8.77 -2.07
C PRO A 222 3.49 -8.28 -0.63
N PRO A 223 4.20 -9.08 0.18
CA PRO A 223 4.46 -8.73 1.57
C PRO A 223 5.20 -7.40 1.81
N GLN A 224 5.00 -6.80 2.99
CA GLN A 224 5.75 -5.62 3.49
C GLN A 224 5.56 -4.32 2.68
N MET A 225 4.40 -4.15 2.08
CA MET A 225 4.02 -2.90 1.43
C MET A 225 3.01 -2.10 2.27
N VAL A 226 3.10 -0.78 2.19
CA VAL A 226 2.09 0.17 2.67
C VAL A 226 1.63 0.96 1.46
N LEU A 227 0.33 1.04 1.26
CA LEU A 227 -0.25 1.86 0.20
C LEU A 227 -0.81 3.14 0.80
N GLY A 228 -0.80 4.23 0.04
CA GLY A 228 -1.54 5.40 0.44
C GLY A 228 -1.67 6.42 -0.66
N HIS A 229 -2.54 7.40 -0.49
CA HIS A 229 -2.57 8.55 -1.39
C HIS A 229 -2.77 9.86 -0.65
N TYR A 230 -2.18 10.91 -1.20
CA TYR A 230 -2.48 12.29 -0.82
C TYR A 230 -3.39 12.91 -1.86
N ASP A 231 -4.36 13.69 -1.42
CA ASP A 231 -5.17 14.53 -2.28
C ASP A 231 -4.76 15.99 -2.03
N MET A 232 -3.96 16.52 -2.95
CA MET A 232 -3.40 17.87 -2.88
C MET A 232 -4.28 18.83 -3.67
N ASP A 233 -4.62 19.98 -3.09
CA ASP A 233 -5.30 21.04 -3.83
C ASP A 233 -4.46 21.53 -5.03
N LEU A 234 -5.15 22.00 -6.07
CA LEU A 234 -4.46 22.67 -7.18
C LEU A 234 -3.68 23.88 -6.67
N VAL A 235 -2.54 24.14 -7.28
CA VAL A 235 -1.62 25.21 -6.88
C VAL A 235 -1.90 26.52 -7.64
N PRO A 236 -1.47 27.69 -7.14
CA PRO A 236 -1.60 28.94 -7.87
C PRO A 236 -0.99 28.90 -9.27
N ASN A 237 -1.58 29.63 -10.22
CA ASN A 237 -1.18 29.63 -11.63
C ASN A 237 0.28 30.11 -11.87
N GLU A 238 0.78 30.94 -10.95
CA GLU A 238 2.13 31.50 -10.95
C GLU A 238 3.20 30.44 -10.60
N VAL A 239 2.82 29.33 -9.97
CA VAL A 239 3.72 28.24 -9.61
C VAL A 239 4.14 27.47 -10.86
N LYS A 240 5.45 27.38 -11.10
CA LYS A 240 6.02 26.62 -12.23
C LYS A 240 6.88 25.45 -11.77
N LYS A 241 7.42 25.51 -10.56
CA LYS A 241 8.29 24.48 -9.99
C LYS A 241 7.78 24.06 -8.62
N MET A 242 7.95 22.78 -8.32
CA MET A 242 7.55 22.19 -7.05
C MET A 242 8.65 21.27 -6.56
N GLU A 243 9.02 21.42 -5.29
CA GLU A 243 9.83 20.47 -4.55
C GLU A 243 8.92 19.71 -3.59
N ILE A 244 8.83 18.39 -3.76
CA ILE A 244 8.06 17.50 -2.88
C ILE A 244 9.04 16.75 -2.01
N SER A 245 8.85 16.83 -0.70
CA SER A 245 9.63 16.06 0.27
C SER A 245 8.73 15.16 1.09
N PHE A 246 9.15 13.92 1.26
CA PHE A 246 8.50 12.95 2.15
C PHE A 246 9.52 12.51 3.20
N GLN A 247 9.16 12.63 4.46
CA GLN A 247 9.84 12.00 5.57
C GLN A 247 8.98 10.85 6.07
N VAL A 248 9.55 9.65 6.06
CA VAL A 248 8.86 8.43 6.48
C VAL A 248 9.58 7.88 7.70
N SER A 249 8.90 7.83 8.83
CA SER A 249 9.43 7.19 10.03
C SER A 249 8.82 5.81 10.18
N SER A 250 9.66 4.81 10.42
CA SER A 250 9.25 3.43 10.69
C SER A 250 9.95 2.91 11.93
N ARG A 251 9.16 2.47 12.91
CA ARG A 251 9.66 1.90 14.17
C ARG A 251 9.81 0.40 14.08
N ALA A 252 11.01 -0.10 14.33
CA ALA A 252 11.29 -1.52 14.46
C ALA A 252 10.76 -2.07 15.80
N ALA A 253 10.33 -3.32 15.79
CA ALA A 253 9.89 -4.03 17.00
C ALA A 253 11.00 -4.15 18.07
N SER A 254 12.28 -4.06 17.67
CA SER A 254 13.44 -4.01 18.56
C SER A 254 13.65 -2.66 19.25
N GLY A 255 12.81 -1.65 18.95
CA GLY A 255 12.81 -0.34 19.60
C GLY A 255 13.58 0.77 18.87
N GLY A 256 14.20 0.48 17.72
CA GLY A 256 14.87 1.50 16.89
C GLY A 256 13.92 2.16 15.88
N ASP A 257 14.11 3.45 15.63
CA ASP A 257 13.38 4.21 14.60
C ASP A 257 14.27 4.43 13.37
N ALA A 258 13.73 4.15 12.18
CA ALA A 258 14.35 4.49 10.91
C ALA A 258 13.54 5.61 10.24
N THR A 259 14.17 6.75 10.02
CA THR A 259 13.57 7.86 9.27
C THR A 259 14.23 7.97 7.90
N ALA A 260 13.47 7.68 6.85
CA ALA A 260 13.87 7.87 5.46
C ALA A 260 13.39 9.22 4.95
N SER A 261 14.19 9.86 4.08
CA SER A 261 13.84 11.11 3.43
C SER A 261 13.93 10.98 1.91
N TYR A 262 12.89 11.46 1.23
CA TYR A 262 12.77 11.45 -0.22
C TYR A 262 12.46 12.85 -0.70
N VAL A 263 13.12 13.30 -1.77
CA VAL A 263 12.93 14.64 -2.33
C VAL A 263 12.88 14.54 -3.85
N TRP A 264 11.84 15.13 -4.45
CA TRP A 264 11.69 15.26 -5.90
C TRP A 264 11.46 16.71 -6.27
N LYS A 265 12.14 17.15 -7.34
CA LYS A 265 11.96 18.47 -7.94
C LYS A 265 11.35 18.29 -9.32
N LEU A 266 10.23 18.94 -9.58
CA LEU A 266 9.54 18.83 -10.85
C LEU A 266 9.01 20.18 -11.34
N GLU A 267 8.82 20.26 -12.65
CA GLU A 267 8.00 21.29 -13.28
C GLU A 267 6.54 20.94 -13.07
N VAL A 268 5.76 21.90 -12.59
CA VAL A 268 4.34 21.69 -12.27
C VAL A 268 3.53 21.61 -13.57
N PRO A 269 2.84 20.50 -13.87
CA PRO A 269 1.98 20.40 -15.04
C PRO A 269 0.89 21.48 -15.05
N SER A 270 0.41 21.86 -16.23
CA SER A 270 -0.63 22.91 -16.36
C SER A 270 -1.93 22.55 -15.65
N GLU A 271 -2.30 21.29 -15.70
CA GLU A 271 -3.52 20.73 -15.13
C GLU A 271 -3.51 20.65 -13.61
N TRP A 272 -2.35 20.84 -12.97
CA TRP A 272 -2.22 20.92 -11.51
C TRP A 272 -2.40 22.35 -10.98
N ARG A 273 -2.53 23.32 -11.88
CA ARG A 273 -2.63 24.73 -11.55
C ARG A 273 -4.08 25.19 -11.62
N LEU A 274 -4.40 26.12 -10.74
CA LEU A 274 -5.64 26.88 -10.77
C LEU A 274 -5.76 27.72 -12.04
N GLY A 275 -6.99 28.05 -12.41
CA GLY A 275 -7.26 29.00 -13.48
C GLY A 275 -6.69 30.40 -13.16
N ALA A 276 -6.43 31.19 -14.19
CA ALA A 276 -5.94 32.56 -13.99
C ALA A 276 -6.97 33.39 -13.20
N GLY A 277 -6.56 33.92 -12.04
CA GLY A 277 -7.42 34.73 -11.17
C GLY A 277 -8.25 33.93 -10.16
N GLU A 278 -8.18 32.60 -10.16
CA GLU A 278 -8.77 31.77 -9.12
C GLU A 278 -7.96 31.90 -7.82
N LYS A 279 -8.67 31.97 -6.69
CA LYS A 279 -8.03 32.09 -5.37
C LYS A 279 -7.64 30.72 -4.86
N TRP A 280 -6.46 30.65 -4.25
CA TRP A 280 -6.03 29.46 -3.53
C TRP A 280 -6.70 29.44 -2.15
N GLU A 281 -7.77 28.66 -2.04
CA GLU A 281 -8.60 28.58 -0.84
C GLU A 281 -7.87 27.88 0.32
N GLY A 282 -8.09 28.35 1.55
CA GLY A 282 -7.52 27.73 2.76
C GLY A 282 -6.04 28.06 3.04
N ALA A 283 -5.41 28.89 2.21
CA ALA A 283 -4.03 29.32 2.41
C ALA A 283 -3.93 30.39 3.52
N GLU A 284 -2.98 30.22 4.44
CA GLU A 284 -2.58 31.25 5.40
C GLU A 284 -1.46 32.12 4.80
N VAL A 285 -1.65 33.43 4.79
CA VAL A 285 -0.62 34.38 4.32
C VAL A 285 0.30 34.70 5.49
N THR A 286 1.59 34.37 5.35
CA THR A 286 2.63 34.72 6.33
C THR A 286 3.63 35.68 5.69
N GLU A 287 3.96 36.77 6.40
CA GLU A 287 5.04 37.66 5.99
C GLU A 287 6.38 37.02 6.37
N ARG A 288 7.22 36.71 5.37
CA ARG A 288 8.58 36.19 5.55
C ARG A 288 9.60 37.22 5.06
N PRO A 289 10.84 37.22 5.57
CA PRO A 289 11.91 38.06 5.04
C PRO A 289 12.11 37.83 3.53
N GLU A 290 12.32 38.91 2.76
CA GLU A 290 12.52 38.79 1.30
C GLU A 290 13.69 37.88 0.91
N GLU A 291 14.69 37.75 1.79
CA GLU A 291 15.87 36.89 1.61
C GLU A 291 15.52 35.40 1.64
N GLU A 292 14.46 35.01 2.35
CA GLU A 292 13.93 33.63 2.39
C GLU A 292 13.02 33.33 1.19
N ILE A 293 12.49 34.38 0.55
CA ILE A 293 11.55 34.30 -0.57
C ILE A 293 12.28 34.35 -1.91
N ASP A 294 13.32 35.17 -2.05
CA ASP A 294 14.06 35.41 -3.28
C ASP A 294 15.56 35.06 -3.14
N PRO A 295 16.00 33.92 -3.69
CA PRO A 295 17.40 33.51 -3.61
C PRO A 295 18.37 34.49 -4.30
N ALA A 296 17.91 35.28 -5.27
CA ALA A 296 18.76 36.29 -5.93
C ALA A 296 19.10 37.48 -5.02
N LYS A 297 18.29 37.74 -3.98
CA LYS A 297 18.57 38.75 -2.95
C LYS A 297 19.45 38.20 -1.83
N ALA A 298 19.29 36.92 -1.47
CA ALA A 298 20.17 36.25 -0.51
C ALA A 298 21.64 36.21 -0.99
N ALA A 299 21.87 36.03 -2.29
CA ALA A 299 23.22 35.96 -2.87
C ALA A 299 23.96 37.31 -3.00
N ARG A 300 23.33 38.44 -2.61
CA ARG A 300 23.92 39.80 -2.70
C ARG A 300 24.50 40.32 -1.38
N LYS A 301 24.44 39.53 -0.31
CA LYS A 301 25.16 39.75 0.95
C LYS A 301 26.39 38.87 1.01
#